data_AF-A0AAV3XQT7-F1
#
_entry.id   AF-A0AAV3XQT7-F1
#
_cell.length_a   1.000
_cell.length_b   1.000
_cell.length_c   1.000
_cell.angle_alpha   90.00
_cell.angle_beta   90.00
_cell.angle_gamma   90.00
#
_symmetry.space_group_name_H-M   'P 1'
#
loop_
_entity.id
_entity.type
_entity.pdbx_description
1 polymer ?
#
loop_
_entity_poly.entity_id
_entity_poly.type
_entity_poly.pdbx_seq_one_letter_code
_entity_poly.pdbx_strand_id
1 'polypeptide(L)'
;MRGMGRAGFALKQALKTYRIRQNKLAASLGVDRSIVFRWFHEQTEPNGETIVEIVKALKGIEPVAAKKFVELYLWELVKDVEEDGRVAIALPL
;
A
#
# COMPACT_ATOMS: atom_id res chain seq x y z
N MET A 1 0.37 17.47 10.45
CA MET A 1 1.27 17.00 9.38
C MET A 1 0.51 16.07 8.44
N ARG A 2 0.03 16.54 7.28
CA ARG A 2 -0.50 15.66 6.22
C ARG A 2 -0.18 16.29 4.86
N GLY A 3 1.10 16.28 4.52
CA GLY A 3 1.58 16.50 3.15
C GLY A 3 1.93 15.19 2.44
N MET A 4 1.64 14.05 3.08
CA MET A 4 2.00 12.71 2.60
C MET A 4 0.76 12.05 2.00
N GLY A 5 0.88 11.57 0.76
CA GLY A 5 -0.18 10.84 0.10
C GLY A 5 -0.34 9.43 0.66
N ARG A 6 -1.59 8.98 0.79
CA ARG A 6 -1.94 7.73 1.49
C ARG A 6 -1.36 6.51 0.81
N ALA A 7 -1.34 6.49 -0.53
CA ALA A 7 -0.85 5.34 -1.27
C ALA A 7 0.68 5.24 -1.22
N GLY A 8 1.40 6.37 -1.31
CA GLY A 8 2.86 6.41 -1.14
C GLY A 8 3.29 5.88 0.23
N PHE A 9 2.62 6.30 1.30
CA PHE A 9 2.86 5.79 2.65
C PHE A 9 2.63 4.27 2.75
N ALA A 10 1.45 3.79 2.34
CA ALA A 10 1.11 2.38 2.41
C ALA A 10 2.10 1.51 1.62
N LEU A 11 2.48 1.97 0.42
CA LEU A 11 3.44 1.28 -0.44
C LEU A 11 4.81 1.17 0.24
N LYS A 12 5.30 2.28 0.76
CA LYS A 12 6.60 2.34 1.45
C LYS A 12 6.66 1.39 2.63
N GLN A 13 5.61 1.34 3.44
CA GLN A 13 5.52 0.42 4.57
C GLN A 13 5.51 -1.04 4.10
N ALA A 14 4.62 -1.40 3.17
CA ALA A 14 4.54 -2.77 2.65
C ALA A 14 5.88 -3.27 2.07
N LEU A 15 6.54 -2.45 1.23
CA LEU A 15 7.82 -2.82 0.64
C LEU A 15 8.93 -2.98 1.69
N LYS A 16 8.97 -2.11 2.71
CA LYS A 16 9.97 -2.21 3.79
C LYS A 16 9.72 -3.44 4.68
N THR A 17 8.49 -3.65 5.12
CA THR A 17 8.11 -4.75 6.03
C THR A 17 8.48 -6.11 5.44
N TYR A 18 8.19 -6.31 4.15
CA TYR A 18 8.43 -7.58 3.46
C TYR A 18 9.71 -7.58 2.63
N ARG A 19 10.60 -6.58 2.82
CA ARG A 19 11.91 -6.47 2.14
C ARG A 19 11.84 -6.55 0.61
N ILE A 20 10.75 -6.07 0.02
CA ILE A 20 10.53 -6.06 -1.42
C ILE A 20 11.28 -4.87 -2.02
N ARG A 21 12.17 -5.14 -2.97
CA ARG A 21 12.91 -4.10 -3.68
C ARG A 21 11.99 -3.38 -4.68
N GLN A 22 12.12 -2.06 -4.79
CA GLN A 22 11.36 -1.24 -5.75
C GLN A 22 11.47 -1.77 -7.20
N ASN A 23 12.66 -2.25 -7.61
CA ASN A 23 12.88 -2.83 -8.95
C ASN A 23 12.03 -4.08 -9.21
N LYS A 24 11.78 -4.89 -8.16
CA LYS A 24 10.97 -6.10 -8.30
C LYS A 24 9.51 -5.73 -8.57
N LEU A 25 9.00 -4.72 -7.86
CA LEU A 25 7.66 -4.19 -8.10
C LEU A 25 7.56 -3.54 -9.49
N ALA A 26 8.54 -2.71 -9.87
CA ALA A 26 8.58 -2.07 -11.19
C ALA A 26 8.55 -3.09 -12.33
N ALA A 27 9.35 -4.16 -12.23
CA ALA A 27 9.34 -5.25 -13.21
C ALA A 27 7.99 -5.99 -13.27
N SER A 28 7.32 -6.21 -12.13
CA SER A 28 6.00 -6.84 -12.07
C SER A 28 4.90 -5.97 -12.69
N LEU A 29 5.02 -4.64 -12.57
CA LEU A 29 4.08 -3.66 -13.11
C LEU A 29 4.37 -3.29 -14.58
N GLY A 30 5.50 -3.69 -15.15
CA GLY A 30 5.91 -3.27 -16.50
C GLY A 30 6.20 -1.77 -16.62
N VAL A 31 6.63 -1.13 -15.52
CA VAL A 31 6.92 0.32 -15.47
C VAL A 31 8.39 0.59 -15.17
N ASP A 32 8.85 1.79 -15.49
CA ASP A 32 10.21 2.21 -15.11
C ASP A 32 10.38 2.31 -13.58
N ARG A 33 11.57 1.97 -13.08
CA ARG A 33 11.90 2.04 -11.64
C ARG A 33 11.67 3.44 -11.07
N SER A 34 11.94 4.50 -11.83
CA SER A 34 11.79 5.88 -11.36
C SER A 34 10.34 6.19 -10.98
N ILE A 35 9.35 5.53 -11.60
CA ILE A 35 7.94 5.69 -11.26
C ILE A 35 7.69 5.15 -9.85
N VAL A 36 8.13 3.92 -9.56
CA VAL A 36 8.01 3.31 -8.22
C VAL A 36 8.81 4.08 -7.18
N PHE A 37 9.99 4.62 -7.55
CA PHE A 37 10.78 5.49 -6.69
C PHE A 37 9.98 6.73 -6.27
N ARG A 38 9.34 7.43 -7.22
CA ARG A 38 8.54 8.61 -6.92
C ARG A 38 7.37 8.29 -5.99
N TRP A 39 6.69 7.16 -6.16
CA TRP A 39 5.63 6.72 -5.22
C TRP A 39 6.19 6.39 -3.83
N PHE A 40 7.28 5.60 -3.77
CA PHE A 40 7.89 5.18 -2.51
C PHE A 40 8.46 6.35 -1.69
N HIS A 41 8.98 7.37 -2.37
CA HIS A 41 9.48 8.60 -1.77
C HIS A 41 8.43 9.71 -1.71
N GLU A 42 7.16 9.38 -1.99
CA GLU A 42 6.01 10.27 -1.80
C GLU A 42 6.13 11.58 -2.62
N GLN A 43 6.79 11.51 -3.77
CA GLN A 43 6.97 12.63 -4.71
C GLN A 43 5.77 12.80 -5.64
N THR A 44 5.06 11.71 -5.93
CA THR A 44 3.80 11.69 -6.70
C THR A 44 2.92 10.58 -6.15
N GLU A 45 1.60 10.74 -6.24
CA GLU A 45 0.66 9.67 -5.90
C GLU A 45 0.31 8.81 -7.13
N PRO A 46 0.18 7.48 -6.96
CA PRO A 46 -0.47 6.65 -7.95
C PRO A 46 -1.96 7.00 -8.04
N ASN A 47 -2.55 6.93 -9.24
CA ASN A 47 -4.00 7.09 -9.40
C ASN A 47 -4.75 5.81 -8.94
N GLY A 48 -6.08 5.88 -8.90
CA GLY A 48 -6.92 4.77 -8.42
C GLY A 48 -6.70 3.44 -9.16
N GLU A 49 -6.59 3.46 -10.49
CA GLU A 49 -6.31 2.25 -11.28
C GLU A 49 -4.91 1.69 -11.00
N THR A 50 -3.92 2.56 -10.85
CA THR A 50 -2.55 2.18 -10.51
C THR A 50 -2.49 1.50 -9.14
N ILE A 51 -3.30 1.95 -8.18
CA ILE A 51 -3.39 1.31 -6.86
C ILE A 51 -3.89 -0.14 -6.99
N VAL A 52 -4.87 -0.39 -7.86
CA VAL A 52 -5.36 -1.76 -8.15
C VAL A 52 -4.24 -2.63 -8.75
N GLU A 53 -3.48 -2.09 -9.70
CA GLU A 53 -2.36 -2.81 -10.30
C GLU A 53 -1.21 -3.07 -9.30
N ILE A 54 -0.93 -2.12 -8.39
CA ILE A 54 0.02 -2.33 -7.29
C ILE A 54 -0.42 -3.50 -6.41
N VAL A 55 -1.72 -3.60 -6.06
CA VAL A 55 -2.25 -4.73 -5.27
C VAL A 55 -2.06 -6.05 -6.00
N LYS A 56 -2.39 -6.12 -7.30
CA LYS A 56 -2.20 -7.33 -8.11
C LYS A 56 -0.74 -7.73 -8.21
N ALA A 57 0.15 -6.78 -8.47
CA ALA A 57 1.58 -7.02 -8.58
C ALA A 57 2.19 -7.49 -7.25
N LEU A 58 1.83 -6.84 -6.14
CA LEU A 58 2.23 -7.27 -4.80
C LEU A 58 1.69 -8.67 -4.49
N LYS A 59 0.44 -8.98 -4.86
CA LYS A 59 -0.13 -10.31 -4.62
C LYS A 59 0.65 -11.42 -5.34
N GLY A 60 1.15 -11.14 -6.54
CA GLY A 60 2.02 -12.07 -7.28
C GLY A 60 3.45 -12.17 -6.73
N ILE A 61 3.95 -11.13 -6.03
CA ILE A 61 5.30 -11.12 -5.44
C ILE A 61 5.27 -11.76 -4.04
N GLU A 62 4.37 -11.30 -3.18
CA GLU A 62 4.23 -11.66 -1.77
C GLU A 62 2.78 -11.34 -1.31
N PRO A 63 1.87 -12.33 -1.24
CA PRO A 63 0.46 -12.11 -0.90
C PRO A 63 0.23 -11.33 0.40
N VAL A 64 1.04 -11.54 1.45
CA VAL A 64 0.86 -10.80 2.71
C VAL A 64 1.26 -9.33 2.59
N ALA A 65 2.16 -8.99 1.67
CA ALA A 65 2.50 -7.59 1.38
C ALA A 65 1.35 -6.84 0.71
N ALA A 66 0.61 -7.51 -0.19
CA ALA A 66 -0.59 -6.95 -0.80
C ALA A 66 -1.66 -6.68 0.26
N LYS A 67 -1.90 -7.64 1.17
CA LYS A 67 -2.83 -7.47 2.30
C LYS A 67 -2.43 -6.26 3.14
N LYS A 68 -1.16 -6.16 3.52
CA LYS A 68 -0.67 -5.04 4.33
C LYS A 68 -0.79 -3.69 3.64
N PHE A 69 -0.55 -3.63 2.34
CA PHE A 69 -0.74 -2.42 1.55
C PHE A 69 -2.21 -1.96 1.57
N VAL A 70 -3.15 -2.88 1.32
CA VAL A 70 -4.59 -2.57 1.35
C VAL A 70 -5.03 -2.12 2.74
N GLU A 71 -4.61 -2.84 3.79
CA GLU A 71 -4.87 -2.48 5.18
C GLU A 71 -4.41 -1.03 5.43
N LEU A 72 -3.15 -0.69 5.17
CA LEU A 72 -2.64 0.65 5.46
C LEU A 72 -3.29 1.75 4.61
N TYR A 73 -3.61 1.45 3.34
CA TYR A 73 -4.23 2.43 2.45
C TYR A 73 -5.67 2.78 2.85
N LEU A 74 -6.44 1.78 3.29
CA LEU A 74 -7.85 1.93 3.65
C LEU A 74 -8.07 2.21 5.14
N TRP A 75 -7.18 1.74 6.02
CA TRP A 75 -7.30 1.92 7.47
C TRP A 75 -7.46 3.38 7.88
N GLU A 76 -6.66 4.27 7.29
CA GLU A 76 -6.74 5.71 7.56
C GLU A 76 -8.09 6.34 7.17
N LEU A 77 -8.93 5.67 6.35
CA LEU A 77 -10.28 6.12 6.02
C LEU A 77 -11.33 5.69 7.04
N VAL A 78 -11.07 4.63 7.80
CA VAL A 78 -12.05 3.98 8.68
C VAL A 78 -11.67 4.04 10.14
N LYS A 79 -10.49 4.57 10.46
CA LYS A 79 -9.98 4.69 11.83
C LYS A 79 -10.95 5.44 12.76
N ASP A 80 -11.63 6.45 12.24
CA ASP A 80 -12.59 7.25 13.02
C ASP A 80 -13.96 6.53 13.18
N VAL A 81 -14.21 5.47 12.41
CA VAL A 81 -15.44 4.64 12.52
C VAL A 81 -15.35 3.68 13.71
N GLU A 82 -14.14 3.35 14.18
CA GLU A 82 -13.94 2.47 15.33
C GLU A 82 -14.19 3.16 16.68
N GLU A 83 -14.01 4.48 16.78
CA GLU A 83 -14.18 5.22 18.04
C GLU A 83 -15.66 5.51 18.37
N ASP A 84 -16.55 5.56 17.37
CA ASP A 84 -17.97 5.93 17.55
C ASP A 84 -18.97 4.75 17.51
N GLY A 85 -18.50 3.52 17.28
CA GLY A 85 -19.40 2.37 17.19
C GLY A 85 -18.68 1.06 17.44
N ARG A 86 -19.07 0.37 18.52
CA ARG A 86 -18.70 -1.01 18.81
C ARG A 86 -18.79 -1.89 17.55
N VAL A 87 -17.66 -2.24 16.96
CA VAL A 87 -17.54 -3.46 16.15
C VAL A 87 -16.33 -4.23 16.66
N ALA A 88 -16.62 -5.20 17.53
CA ALA A 88 -15.71 -6.28 17.84
C ALA A 88 -15.49 -7.10 16.56
N ILE A 89 -14.48 -6.76 15.76
CA ILE A 89 -13.95 -7.71 14.79
C ILE A 89 -12.92 -8.55 15.55
N ALA A 90 -13.43 -9.53 16.29
CA ALA A 90 -12.64 -10.67 16.71
C ALA A 90 -12.03 -11.29 15.45
N LEU A 91 -10.73 -11.11 15.24
CA LEU A 91 -9.98 -11.96 14.33
C LEU A 91 -9.86 -13.33 15.01
N PRO A 92 -10.36 -14.43 14.41
CA PRO A 92 -10.20 -15.74 15.00
C PRO A 92 -8.71 -16.12 14.96
N LEU A 93 -8.20 -16.59 16.11
CA LEU A 93 -6.98 -17.39 16.20
C LEU A 93 -7.28 -18.82 15.75
#